data_AF-A0A970JM57-F1
#
_entry.id   AF-A0A970JM57-F1
#
_cell.length_a   1.000
_cell.length_b   1.000
_cell.length_c   1.000
_cell.angle_alpha   90.00
_cell.angle_beta   90.00
_cell.angle_gamma   90.00
#
_symmetry.space_group_name_H-M   'P 1'
#
loop_
_entity.id
_entity.type
_entity.pdbx_description
1 polymer ?
#
loop_
_entity_poly.entity_id
_entity_poly.type
_entity_poly.pdbx_seq_one_letter_code
_entity_poly.pdbx_strand_id
1 'polypeptide(L)'
;MVKVDDVLKTIDSNENFSSEFKEDMKYLLVLLTQKIPRLDLETLNSKLVDLKIKATDNQYMTKMPTKYVESENTIYINLSESSKDYDYRYLLTRELLLLQTYKDDVTKPRYDNFTPIYEGYASICANNLIGNEGSLNSYEDEEITVNLLGRIVGLESLEELFYNNNQNLLLDNLNKAGVKKDQFRKLLDLMNYNLSARNNERGKSMLSSIQRELINMFVNKNLTKEEIENFRENLYGNNTVFGNKNKYEGVTPVIYATFDNATINNLDTKKTKTM
;
A
#
# COMPACT_ATOMS: atom_id res chain seq x y z
N MET A 1 16.32 -2.92 -22.30
CA MET A 1 16.33 -3.75 -21.08
C MET A 1 17.51 -3.38 -20.22
N VAL A 2 17.22 -2.55 -19.21
CA VAL A 2 18.16 -2.16 -18.16
C VAL A 2 18.43 -3.37 -17.24
N LYS A 3 19.68 -3.56 -16.84
CA LYS A 3 20.11 -4.59 -15.88
C LYS A 3 20.47 -3.97 -14.53
N VAL A 4 20.58 -4.80 -13.50
CA VAL A 4 20.96 -4.36 -12.15
C VAL A 4 22.27 -3.55 -12.16
N ASP A 5 23.29 -4.00 -12.90
CA ASP A 5 24.58 -3.31 -13.04
C ASP A 5 24.45 -1.90 -13.64
N ASP A 6 23.46 -1.68 -14.51
CA ASP A 6 23.21 -0.35 -15.09
C ASP A 6 22.66 0.59 -14.03
N VAL A 7 21.73 0.11 -13.19
CA VAL A 7 21.17 0.88 -12.07
C VAL A 7 22.21 1.16 -10.99
N LEU A 8 23.09 0.20 -10.68
CA LEU A 8 24.21 0.40 -9.75
C LEU A 8 25.14 1.53 -10.23
N LYS A 9 25.47 1.57 -11.52
CA LYS A 9 26.26 2.67 -12.11
C LYS A 9 25.54 4.01 -12.03
N THR A 10 24.22 4.03 -12.22
CA THR A 10 23.40 5.23 -12.07
C THR A 10 23.44 5.75 -10.64
N ILE A 11 23.32 4.87 -9.64
CA ILE A 11 23.48 5.25 -8.22
C ILE A 11 24.87 5.84 -7.97
N ASP A 12 25.94 5.19 -8.47
CA ASP A 12 27.31 5.69 -8.32
C ASP A 12 27.52 7.06 -8.98
N SER A 13 26.83 7.33 -10.09
CA SER A 13 26.96 8.56 -10.87
C SER A 13 26.03 9.68 -10.41
N ASN A 14 25.02 9.41 -9.58
CA ASN A 14 24.11 10.45 -9.08
C ASN A 14 24.87 11.39 -8.14
N GLU A 15 25.01 12.66 -8.54
CA GLU A 15 25.76 13.69 -7.80
C GLU A 15 25.02 14.21 -6.56
N ASN A 16 23.72 13.93 -6.43
CA ASN A 16 22.92 14.33 -5.27
C ASN A 16 23.08 13.39 -4.07
N PHE A 17 23.77 12.25 -4.23
CA PHE A 17 23.97 11.26 -3.17
C PHE A 17 25.38 11.32 -2.59
N SER A 18 25.48 11.23 -1.26
CA SER A 18 26.76 11.02 -0.58
C SER A 18 27.30 9.61 -0.84
N SER A 19 28.61 9.41 -0.69
CA SER A 19 29.22 8.09 -0.88
C SER A 19 28.62 7.01 0.04
N GLU A 20 28.36 7.36 1.30
CA GLU A 20 27.72 6.45 2.27
C GLU A 20 26.31 6.07 1.81
N PHE A 21 25.50 7.05 1.41
CA PHE A 21 24.15 6.80 0.94
C PHE A 21 24.13 5.96 -0.35
N LYS A 22 25.11 6.13 -1.23
CA LYS A 22 25.26 5.29 -2.44
C LYS A 22 25.47 3.82 -2.08
N GLU A 23 26.31 3.50 -1.10
CA GLU A 23 26.52 2.12 -0.67
C GLU A 23 25.24 1.49 -0.11
N ASP A 24 24.51 2.22 0.74
CA ASP A 24 23.23 1.77 1.28
C ASP A 24 22.17 1.55 0.18
N MET A 25 22.09 2.47 -0.78
CA MET A 25 21.20 2.37 -1.93
C MET A 25 21.53 1.17 -2.83
N LYS A 26 22.82 0.92 -3.08
CA LYS A 26 23.28 -0.25 -3.85
C LYS A 26 22.92 -1.55 -3.13
N TYR A 27 23.17 -1.62 -1.82
CA TYR A 27 22.78 -2.77 -1.01
C TYR A 27 21.28 -3.03 -1.08
N LEU A 28 20.48 -1.97 -0.89
CA LEU A 28 19.02 -2.06 -0.96
C LEU A 28 18.53 -2.48 -2.35
N LEU A 29 19.10 -1.95 -3.43
CA LEU A 29 18.75 -2.35 -4.80
C LEU A 29 19.03 -3.84 -5.04
N VAL A 30 20.18 -4.36 -4.58
CA VAL A 30 20.50 -5.78 -4.70
C VAL A 30 19.49 -6.61 -3.93
N LEU A 31 19.14 -6.22 -2.71
CA LEU A 31 18.12 -6.90 -1.91
C LEU A 31 16.75 -6.89 -2.62
N LEU A 32 16.34 -5.72 -3.13
CA LEU A 32 15.08 -5.52 -3.85
C LEU A 32 15.00 -6.42 -5.08
N THR A 33 16.03 -6.45 -5.91
CA THR A 33 16.05 -7.21 -7.16
C THR A 33 16.09 -8.72 -6.95
N GLN A 34 16.70 -9.18 -5.85
CA GLN A 34 16.68 -10.59 -5.45
C GLN A 34 15.30 -11.04 -4.94
N LYS A 35 14.61 -10.18 -4.19
CA LYS A 35 13.32 -10.49 -3.55
C LYS A 35 12.11 -10.16 -4.44
N ILE A 36 12.28 -9.22 -5.37
CA ILE A 36 11.25 -8.73 -6.28
C ILE A 36 11.80 -8.78 -7.72
N PRO A 37 11.79 -9.96 -8.37
CA PRO A 37 12.31 -10.12 -9.73
C PRO A 37 11.55 -9.31 -10.80
N ARG A 38 10.32 -8.87 -10.48
CA ARG A 38 9.44 -8.09 -11.36
C ARG A 38 9.67 -6.58 -11.26
N LEU A 39 10.64 -6.13 -10.47
CA LEU A 39 10.93 -4.71 -10.28
C LEU A 39 11.23 -4.04 -11.63
N ASP A 40 10.56 -2.92 -11.92
CA ASP A 40 10.83 -2.18 -13.15
C ASP A 40 12.13 -1.37 -13.04
N LEU A 41 13.21 -2.00 -13.50
CA LEU A 41 14.53 -1.39 -13.54
C LEU A 41 14.64 -0.25 -14.55
N GLU A 42 13.81 -0.21 -15.61
CA GLU A 42 13.90 0.85 -16.60
C GLU A 42 13.43 2.18 -15.99
N THR A 43 12.25 2.17 -15.36
CA THR A 43 11.71 3.34 -14.64
C THR A 43 12.58 3.70 -13.43
N LEU A 44 13.02 2.72 -12.64
CA LEU A 44 13.85 3.01 -11.48
C LEU A 44 15.18 3.66 -11.90
N ASN A 45 15.80 3.16 -12.96
CA ASN A 45 17.05 3.70 -13.48
C ASN A 45 16.88 5.14 -13.99
N SER A 46 15.79 5.45 -14.70
CA SER A 46 15.56 6.81 -15.19
C SER A 46 15.37 7.81 -14.05
N LYS A 47 14.58 7.46 -13.03
CA LYS A 47 14.38 8.33 -11.86
C LYS A 47 15.65 8.49 -11.03
N LEU A 48 16.46 7.44 -10.86
CA LEU A 48 17.67 7.50 -10.04
C LEU A 48 18.79 8.38 -10.62
N VAL A 49 18.71 8.82 -11.89
CA VAL A 49 19.73 9.69 -12.50
C VAL A 49 19.91 10.99 -11.71
N ASP A 50 18.81 11.65 -11.36
CA ASP A 50 18.81 12.95 -10.70
C ASP A 50 17.91 13.01 -9.46
N LEU A 51 17.51 11.84 -8.93
CA LEU A 51 16.74 11.74 -7.69
C LEU A 51 17.47 12.48 -6.57
N LYS A 52 16.74 13.34 -5.86
CA LYS A 52 17.23 14.08 -4.69
C LYS A 52 16.57 13.55 -3.42
N ILE A 53 17.29 13.63 -2.32
CA ILE A 53 16.73 13.46 -0.98
C ILE A 53 16.98 14.74 -0.20
N LYS A 54 15.90 15.36 0.27
CA LYS A 54 15.97 16.65 0.97
C LYS A 54 15.24 16.59 2.28
N ALA A 55 15.91 16.99 3.34
CA ALA A 55 15.25 17.30 4.60
C ALA A 55 14.47 18.63 4.45
N THR A 56 13.27 18.68 5.01
CA THR A 56 12.45 19.89 5.06
C THR A 56 11.77 19.98 6.42
N ASP A 57 11.74 21.17 7.00
CA ASP A 57 10.93 21.50 8.18
C ASP A 57 9.59 22.14 7.80
N ASN A 58 9.33 22.29 6.49
CA ASN A 58 8.13 22.93 5.99
C ASN A 58 6.94 21.97 6.00
N GLN A 59 6.18 22.01 7.10
CA GLN A 59 4.91 21.29 7.28
C GLN A 59 3.84 21.57 6.20
N TYR A 60 3.98 22.64 5.41
CA TYR A 60 3.08 22.92 4.29
C TYR A 60 3.43 22.11 3.03
N MET A 61 4.68 21.62 2.90
CA MET A 61 5.09 20.76 1.79
C MET A 61 4.64 19.31 1.97
N THR A 62 4.79 18.80 3.19
CA THR A 62 4.31 17.47 3.57
C THR A 62 4.04 17.42 5.06
N LYS A 63 2.94 16.77 5.44
CA LYS A 63 2.68 16.37 6.84
C LYS A 63 3.12 14.93 7.13
N MET A 64 3.50 14.18 6.09
CA MET A 64 4.00 12.82 6.21
C MET A 64 5.50 12.83 6.52
N PRO A 65 6.03 11.81 7.25
CA PRO A 65 7.45 11.73 7.59
C PRO A 65 8.34 11.61 6.34
N THR A 66 7.85 10.99 5.26
CA THR A 66 8.45 11.04 3.93
C THR A 66 7.40 11.30 2.86
N LYS A 67 7.83 11.89 1.74
CA LYS A 67 7.00 12.04 0.53
C LYS A 67 7.85 12.24 -0.71
N TYR A 68 7.65 11.43 -1.73
CA TYR A 68 8.15 11.71 -3.07
C TYR A 68 7.30 12.77 -3.80
N VAL A 69 7.97 13.72 -4.46
CA VAL A 69 7.36 14.74 -5.32
C VAL A 69 7.91 14.56 -6.73
N GLU A 70 7.05 14.08 -7.64
CA GLU A 70 7.43 13.70 -8.99
C GLU A 70 7.97 14.86 -9.83
N SER A 71 7.32 16.03 -9.77
CA SER A 71 7.72 17.21 -10.55
C SER A 71 9.13 17.71 -10.23
N GLU A 72 9.67 17.36 -9.07
CA GLU A 72 10.99 17.76 -8.61
C GLU A 72 11.98 16.58 -8.56
N ASN A 73 11.52 15.37 -8.86
CA ASN A 73 12.21 14.10 -8.63
C ASN A 73 12.92 14.10 -7.25
N THR A 74 12.17 14.40 -6.19
CA THR A 74 12.72 14.62 -4.85
C THR A 74 11.92 13.86 -3.80
N ILE A 75 12.60 13.06 -2.98
CA ILE A 75 12.04 12.52 -1.74
C ILE A 75 12.31 13.52 -0.63
N TYR A 76 11.24 14.04 -0.03
CA TYR A 76 11.32 14.89 1.15
C TYR A 76 11.25 14.07 2.42
N ILE A 77 12.15 14.36 3.35
CA ILE A 77 12.13 13.88 4.73
C ILE A 77 11.62 15.03 5.60
N ASN A 78 10.49 14.84 6.26
CA ASN A 78 9.92 15.87 7.12
C ASN A 78 10.57 15.85 8.51
N LEU A 79 11.37 16.87 8.79
CA LEU A 79 12.04 17.04 10.08
C LEU A 79 11.07 17.41 11.20
N SER A 80 9.88 17.95 10.91
CA SER A 80 8.87 18.20 11.96
C SER A 80 8.34 16.91 12.58
N GLU A 81 8.52 15.78 11.87
CA GLU A 81 8.08 14.46 12.29
C GLU A 81 9.23 13.62 12.87
N SER A 82 10.49 14.11 12.83
CA SER A 82 11.67 13.32 13.19
C SER A 82 11.78 13.01 14.69
N SER A 83 11.04 13.72 15.54
CA SER A 83 10.94 13.41 16.98
C SER A 83 9.95 12.29 17.27
N LYS A 84 9.18 11.85 16.28
CA LYS A 84 8.26 10.72 16.39
C LYS A 84 8.99 9.43 16.03
N ASP A 85 8.54 8.34 16.63
CA ASP A 85 9.20 7.03 16.54
C ASP A 85 8.80 6.28 15.26
N TYR A 86 9.20 6.84 14.11
CA TYR A 86 9.06 6.23 12.79
C TYR A 86 10.34 5.49 12.39
N ASP A 87 10.22 4.32 11.74
CA ASP A 87 11.36 3.68 11.10
C ASP A 87 11.62 4.30 9.71
N TYR A 88 12.61 5.20 9.63
CA TYR A 88 12.95 5.87 8.37
C TYR A 88 13.57 4.93 7.33
N ARG A 89 14.13 3.77 7.72
CA ARG A 89 14.60 2.78 6.73
C ARG A 89 13.42 2.17 6.00
N TYR A 90 12.37 1.79 6.74
CA TYR A 90 11.08 1.35 6.20
C TYR A 90 10.49 2.41 5.27
N LEU A 91 10.40 3.66 5.73
CA LEU A 91 9.81 4.75 4.95
C LEU A 91 10.56 5.02 3.65
N LEU A 92 11.91 5.07 3.69
CA LEU A 92 12.71 5.30 2.49
C LEU A 92 12.64 4.12 1.51
N THR A 93 12.70 2.88 2.00
CA THR A 93 12.54 1.68 1.15
C THR A 93 11.20 1.69 0.43
N ARG A 94 10.13 2.07 1.13
CA ARG A 94 8.81 2.24 0.56
C ARG A 94 8.78 3.32 -0.54
N GLU A 95 9.36 4.50 -0.30
CA GLU A 95 9.41 5.57 -1.32
C GLU A 95 10.15 5.08 -2.58
N LEU A 96 11.26 4.36 -2.42
CA LEU A 96 12.02 3.81 -3.54
C LEU A 96 11.23 2.76 -4.33
N LEU A 97 10.46 1.91 -3.64
CA LEU A 97 9.54 0.98 -4.28
C LEU A 97 8.45 1.71 -5.08
N LEU A 98 7.97 2.85 -4.60
CA LEU A 98 6.93 3.65 -5.27
C LEU A 98 7.45 4.37 -6.52
N LEU A 99 8.73 4.71 -6.60
CA LEU A 99 9.32 5.38 -7.77
C LEU A 99 8.99 4.63 -9.07
N GLN A 100 8.99 3.30 -9.04
CA GLN A 100 8.70 2.49 -10.21
C GLN A 100 7.28 2.67 -10.76
N THR A 101 6.35 3.19 -9.96
CA THR A 101 4.96 3.42 -10.37
C THR A 101 4.82 4.71 -11.19
N TYR A 102 5.82 5.59 -11.16
CA TYR A 102 5.88 6.83 -11.95
C TYR A 102 6.60 6.57 -13.28
N LYS A 103 5.96 5.77 -14.15
CA LYS A 103 6.49 5.36 -15.45
C LYS A 103 6.69 6.57 -16.36
N ASP A 104 7.80 6.57 -17.11
CA ASP A 104 7.98 7.52 -18.22
C ASP A 104 7.17 7.11 -19.47
N ASP A 105 6.70 5.85 -19.51
CA ASP A 105 5.82 5.32 -20.56
C ASP A 105 4.39 5.85 -20.39
N VAL A 106 4.02 6.79 -21.26
CA VAL A 106 2.68 7.40 -21.30
C VAL A 106 1.55 6.40 -21.56
N THR A 107 1.85 5.20 -22.07
CA THR A 107 0.86 4.13 -22.25
C THR A 107 0.55 3.37 -20.96
N LYS A 108 1.36 3.56 -19.91
CA LYS A 108 1.21 2.95 -18.58
C LYS A 108 1.15 4.04 -17.49
N PRO A 109 0.23 5.01 -17.59
CA PRO A 109 0.15 6.08 -16.61
C PRO A 109 -0.22 5.52 -15.25
N ARG A 110 0.32 6.12 -14.18
CA ARG A 110 -0.16 5.85 -12.83
C ARG A 110 -1.61 6.31 -12.73
N TYR A 111 -2.46 5.52 -12.08
CA TYR A 111 -3.86 5.87 -11.87
C TYR A 111 -4.05 6.54 -10.51
N ASP A 112 -4.35 7.84 -10.49
CA ASP A 112 -4.47 8.64 -9.26
C ASP A 112 -5.47 8.04 -8.26
N ASN A 113 -6.61 7.54 -8.74
CA ASN A 113 -7.64 6.94 -7.89
C ASN A 113 -7.21 5.61 -7.25
N PHE A 114 -6.12 4.99 -7.72
CA PHE A 114 -5.51 3.80 -7.14
C PHE A 114 -4.31 4.12 -6.24
N THR A 115 -3.98 5.39 -6.02
CA THR A 115 -2.87 5.83 -5.15
C THR A 115 -2.80 5.04 -3.84
N PRO A 116 -3.88 4.90 -3.05
CA PRO A 116 -3.80 4.19 -1.77
C PRO A 116 -3.47 2.70 -1.92
N ILE A 117 -3.76 2.08 -3.07
CA ILE A 117 -3.36 0.69 -3.36
C ILE A 117 -1.85 0.62 -3.64
N TYR A 118 -1.31 1.55 -4.44
CA TYR A 118 0.13 1.65 -4.62
C TYR A 118 0.85 1.89 -3.28
N GLU A 119 0.33 2.81 -2.46
CA GLU A 119 0.90 3.13 -1.15
C GLU A 119 0.92 1.90 -0.23
N GLY A 120 -0.22 1.23 -0.06
CA GLY A 120 -0.32 0.05 0.80
C GLY A 120 0.50 -1.13 0.30
N TYR A 121 0.56 -1.34 -1.02
CA TYR A 121 1.37 -2.42 -1.60
C TYR A 121 2.87 -2.19 -1.40
N ALA A 122 3.35 -0.98 -1.68
CA ALA A 122 4.75 -0.61 -1.42
C ALA A 122 5.11 -0.75 0.06
N SER A 123 4.20 -0.35 0.95
CA SER A 123 4.33 -0.51 2.40
C SER A 123 4.47 -1.97 2.82
N ILE A 124 3.58 -2.86 2.36
CA ILE A 124 3.67 -4.30 2.63
C ILE A 124 5.01 -4.86 2.14
N CYS A 125 5.42 -4.51 0.92
CA CYS A 125 6.71 -4.93 0.37
C CYS A 125 7.89 -4.45 1.23
N ALA A 126 7.92 -3.16 1.60
CA ALA A 126 8.99 -2.61 2.43
C ALA A 126 9.07 -3.30 3.79
N ASN A 127 7.93 -3.50 4.45
CA ASN A 127 7.87 -4.18 5.75
C ASN A 127 8.37 -5.63 5.66
N ASN A 128 7.97 -6.37 4.62
CA ASN A 128 8.44 -7.74 4.40
C ASN A 128 9.93 -7.84 4.07
N LEU A 129 10.54 -6.77 3.54
CA LEU A 129 11.95 -6.76 3.13
C LEU A 129 12.89 -6.40 4.27
N ILE A 130 12.55 -5.38 5.05
CA ILE A 130 13.46 -4.79 6.04
C ILE A 130 12.84 -4.60 7.43
N GLY A 131 11.57 -4.97 7.61
CA GLY A 131 10.81 -4.72 8.83
C GLY A 131 10.35 -3.27 8.98
N ASN A 132 9.60 -3.00 10.04
CA ASN A 132 9.25 -1.68 10.52
C ASN A 132 9.31 -1.71 12.05
N GLU A 133 10.42 -1.23 12.60
CA GLU A 133 10.71 -1.29 14.04
C GLU A 133 10.15 -0.08 14.82
N GLY A 134 9.57 0.90 14.13
CA GLY A 134 8.99 2.09 14.75
C GLY A 134 7.64 1.77 15.42
N SER A 135 7.35 2.42 16.56
CA SER A 135 6.03 2.30 17.19
C SER A 135 4.91 2.97 16.39
N LEU A 136 5.25 3.79 15.38
CA LEU A 136 4.30 4.44 14.49
C LEU A 136 4.44 3.93 13.04
N ASN A 137 3.32 3.51 12.45
CA ASN A 137 3.21 3.23 11.03
C ASN A 137 2.18 4.17 10.37
N SER A 138 2.66 5.08 9.52
CA SER A 138 1.82 6.06 8.81
C SER A 138 0.90 5.44 7.75
N TYR A 139 1.17 4.20 7.34
CA TYR A 139 0.50 3.53 6.23
C TYR A 139 -0.23 2.25 6.66
N GLU A 140 -0.36 2.01 7.97
CA GLU A 140 -1.02 0.83 8.55
C GLU A 140 -2.42 0.59 7.95
N ASP A 141 -3.25 1.63 7.83
CA ASP A 141 -4.59 1.51 7.26
C ASP A 141 -4.55 0.99 5.81
N GLU A 142 -3.60 1.43 4.97
CA GLU A 142 -3.48 0.96 3.57
C GLU A 142 -2.87 -0.43 3.50
N GLU A 143 -1.91 -0.76 4.35
CA GLU A 143 -1.38 -2.14 4.44
C GLU A 143 -2.52 -3.13 4.72
N ILE A 144 -3.35 -2.84 5.72
CA ILE A 144 -4.51 -3.67 6.06
C ILE A 144 -5.49 -3.73 4.89
N THR A 145 -5.81 -2.57 4.32
CA THR A 145 -6.78 -2.47 3.22
C THR A 145 -6.34 -3.23 1.99
N VAL A 146 -5.06 -3.09 1.59
CA VAL A 146 -4.49 -3.77 0.42
C VAL A 146 -4.34 -5.27 0.68
N ASN A 147 -3.93 -5.68 1.88
CA ASN A 147 -3.90 -7.09 2.26
C ASN A 147 -5.30 -7.74 2.14
N LEU A 148 -6.33 -7.10 2.72
CA LEU A 148 -7.72 -7.54 2.62
C LEU A 148 -8.24 -7.55 1.17
N LEU A 149 -7.90 -6.53 0.37
CA LEU A 149 -8.25 -6.48 -1.05
C LEU A 149 -7.58 -7.62 -1.82
N GLY A 150 -6.31 -7.94 -1.53
CA GLY A 150 -5.58 -9.06 -2.13
C GLY A 150 -6.27 -10.42 -1.90
N ARG A 151 -6.94 -10.61 -0.76
CA ARG A 151 -7.75 -11.81 -0.50
C ARG A 151 -9.04 -11.87 -1.32
N ILE A 152 -9.49 -10.73 -1.83
CA ILE A 152 -10.68 -10.63 -2.69
C ILE A 152 -10.28 -10.79 -4.17
N VAL A 153 -9.13 -10.28 -4.59
CA VAL A 153 -8.79 -10.20 -6.03
C VAL A 153 -7.59 -11.04 -6.45
N GLY A 154 -6.91 -11.67 -5.49
CA GLY A 154 -5.62 -12.32 -5.69
C GLY A 154 -4.46 -11.31 -5.62
N LEU A 155 -3.31 -11.77 -5.12
CA LEU A 155 -2.09 -10.96 -5.02
C LEU A 155 -1.61 -10.51 -6.41
N GLU A 156 -1.76 -11.38 -7.41
CA GLU A 156 -1.37 -11.13 -8.80
C GLU A 156 -2.06 -9.90 -9.40
N SER A 157 -3.29 -9.60 -8.97
CA SER A 157 -4.02 -8.40 -9.39
C SER A 157 -3.36 -7.12 -8.86
N LEU A 158 -2.88 -7.16 -7.62
CA LEU A 158 -2.21 -6.05 -6.98
C LEU A 158 -0.80 -5.87 -7.56
N GLU A 159 -0.09 -6.96 -7.80
CA GLU A 159 1.20 -6.96 -8.48
C GLU A 159 1.10 -6.38 -9.90
N GLU A 160 0.09 -6.79 -10.68
CA GLU A 160 -0.10 -6.30 -12.04
C GLU A 160 -0.40 -4.80 -12.06
N LEU A 161 -1.20 -4.32 -11.12
CA LEU A 161 -1.39 -2.89 -10.93
C LEU A 161 -0.07 -2.20 -10.55
N PHE A 162 0.66 -2.71 -9.55
CA PHE A 162 1.83 -2.05 -8.99
C PHE A 162 3.04 -2.01 -9.93
N TYR A 163 3.38 -3.13 -10.57
CA TYR A 163 4.56 -3.23 -11.43
C TYR A 163 4.32 -2.69 -12.83
N ASN A 164 3.09 -2.83 -13.35
CA ASN A 164 2.78 -2.50 -14.74
C ASN A 164 1.83 -1.31 -14.92
N ASN A 165 1.36 -0.69 -13.83
CA ASN A 165 0.28 0.30 -13.87
C ASN A 165 -0.93 -0.20 -14.67
N ASN A 166 -1.28 -1.49 -14.50
CA ASN A 166 -2.34 -2.13 -15.26
C ASN A 166 -3.48 -2.58 -14.33
N GLN A 167 -4.57 -1.83 -14.34
CA GLN A 167 -5.74 -2.09 -13.50
C GLN A 167 -6.65 -3.21 -14.03
N ASN A 168 -6.47 -3.69 -15.25
CA ASN A 168 -7.47 -4.54 -15.91
C ASN A 168 -7.65 -5.88 -15.18
N LEU A 169 -6.55 -6.52 -14.77
CA LEU A 169 -6.63 -7.79 -14.04
C LEU A 169 -7.39 -7.64 -12.71
N LEU A 170 -7.13 -6.54 -12.00
CA LEU A 170 -7.83 -6.19 -10.77
C LEU A 170 -9.33 -6.00 -11.00
N LEU A 171 -9.72 -5.22 -12.01
CA LEU A 171 -11.13 -4.97 -12.35
C LEU A 171 -11.85 -6.26 -12.79
N ASP A 172 -11.18 -7.10 -13.58
CA ASP A 172 -11.72 -8.38 -14.03
C ASP A 172 -11.93 -9.34 -12.86
N ASN A 173 -10.96 -9.44 -11.94
CA ASN A 173 -11.08 -10.31 -10.77
C ASN A 173 -12.11 -9.81 -9.75
N LEU A 174 -12.30 -8.49 -9.62
CA LEU A 174 -13.43 -7.92 -8.87
C LEU A 174 -14.78 -8.31 -9.49
N ASN A 175 -14.91 -8.22 -10.81
CA ASN A 175 -16.13 -8.61 -11.50
C ASN A 175 -16.42 -10.12 -11.33
N LYS A 176 -15.40 -10.98 -11.47
CA LYS A 176 -15.50 -12.43 -11.20
C LYS A 176 -15.87 -12.72 -9.75
N ALA A 177 -15.44 -11.88 -8.81
CA ALA A 177 -15.82 -11.96 -7.39
C ALA A 177 -17.26 -11.49 -7.12
N GLY A 178 -18.01 -11.05 -8.15
CA GLY A 178 -19.36 -10.51 -7.99
C GLY A 178 -19.39 -9.11 -7.40
N VAL A 179 -18.26 -8.40 -7.37
CA VAL A 179 -18.18 -7.02 -6.88
C VAL A 179 -18.64 -6.06 -7.97
N LYS A 180 -19.65 -5.25 -7.65
CA LYS A 180 -20.17 -4.24 -8.59
C LYS A 180 -19.19 -3.07 -8.72
N LYS A 181 -19.13 -2.46 -9.92
CA LYS A 181 -18.28 -1.30 -10.20
C LYS A 181 -18.48 -0.16 -9.21
N ASP A 182 -19.73 0.17 -8.87
CA ASP A 182 -20.03 1.26 -7.91
C ASP A 182 -19.58 0.93 -6.48
N GLN A 183 -19.61 -0.36 -6.10
CA GLN A 183 -19.11 -0.81 -4.81
C GLN A 183 -17.59 -0.62 -4.73
N PHE A 184 -16.87 -1.00 -5.79
CA PHE A 184 -15.43 -0.80 -5.83
C PHE A 184 -15.04 0.69 -5.91
N ARG A 185 -15.78 1.49 -6.67
CA ARG A 185 -15.59 2.95 -6.70
C ARG A 185 -15.76 3.55 -5.30
N LYS A 186 -16.81 3.15 -4.57
CA LYS A 186 -17.03 3.61 -3.18
C LYS A 186 -15.86 3.26 -2.27
N LEU A 187 -15.29 2.05 -2.40
CA LEU A 187 -14.09 1.67 -1.66
C LEU A 187 -12.91 2.58 -2.00
N LEU A 188 -12.63 2.82 -3.28
CA LEU A 188 -11.55 3.72 -3.70
C LEU A 188 -11.76 5.14 -3.17
N ASP A 189 -12.99 5.67 -3.20
CA ASP A 189 -13.31 6.99 -2.67
C ASP A 189 -13.00 7.07 -1.15
N LEU A 190 -13.37 6.04 -0.39
CA LEU A 190 -13.05 5.94 1.04
C LEU A 190 -11.55 5.86 1.30
N MET A 191 -10.81 5.06 0.51
CA MET A 191 -9.36 4.92 0.64
C MET A 191 -8.63 6.22 0.31
N ASN A 192 -9.02 6.91 -0.75
CA ASN A 192 -8.43 8.19 -1.14
C ASN A 192 -8.73 9.27 -0.11
N TYR A 193 -9.95 9.30 0.44
CA TYR A 193 -10.28 10.17 1.56
C TYR A 193 -9.41 9.85 2.77
N ASN A 194 -9.23 8.58 3.14
CA ASN A 194 -8.41 8.17 4.28
C ASN A 194 -6.95 8.65 4.15
N LEU A 195 -6.34 8.40 3.00
CA LEU A 195 -4.98 8.85 2.69
C LEU A 195 -4.87 10.39 2.74
N SER A 196 -5.84 11.10 2.15
CA SER A 196 -5.86 12.57 2.13
C SER A 196 -6.14 13.18 3.51
N ALA A 197 -6.97 12.53 4.32
CA ALA A 197 -7.32 12.95 5.66
C ALA A 197 -6.10 12.91 6.59
N ARG A 198 -5.23 11.90 6.45
CA ARG A 198 -3.94 11.86 7.15
C ARG A 198 -3.03 13.01 6.78
N ASN A 199 -3.03 13.42 5.51
CA ASN A 199 -2.28 14.60 5.07
C ASN A 199 -2.78 15.92 5.70
N ASN A 200 -3.94 15.93 6.35
CA ASN A 200 -4.60 17.14 6.82
C ASN A 200 -4.88 17.21 8.35
N GLU A 201 -4.42 16.24 9.17
CA GLU A 201 -4.57 16.16 10.65
C GLU A 201 -6.02 16.19 11.22
N ARG A 202 -7.04 16.39 10.39
CA ARG A 202 -8.44 16.59 10.83
C ARG A 202 -9.35 15.37 10.70
N GLY A 203 -8.92 14.32 9.99
CA GLY A 203 -9.80 13.19 9.71
C GLY A 203 -9.59 12.02 10.67
N LYS A 204 -10.70 11.50 11.20
CA LYS A 204 -10.71 10.16 11.81
C LYS A 204 -10.40 9.13 10.74
N SER A 205 -9.65 8.08 11.09
CA SER A 205 -9.44 6.94 10.20
C SER A 205 -10.78 6.39 9.70
N MET A 206 -10.87 6.20 8.38
CA MET A 206 -12.00 5.56 7.71
C MET A 206 -11.85 4.04 7.64
N LEU A 207 -10.83 3.47 8.29
CA LEU A 207 -10.54 2.03 8.25
C LEU A 207 -11.76 1.19 8.62
N SER A 208 -12.58 1.63 9.57
CA SER A 208 -13.83 0.94 9.90
C SER A 208 -14.80 0.87 8.72
N SER A 209 -14.98 1.96 7.98
CA SER A 209 -15.87 2.00 6.81
C SER A 209 -15.28 1.21 5.64
N ILE A 210 -13.96 1.32 5.44
CA ILE A 210 -13.22 0.57 4.42
C ILE A 210 -13.36 -0.94 4.64
N GLN A 211 -13.11 -1.42 5.86
CA GLN A 211 -13.23 -2.84 6.17
C GLN A 211 -14.64 -3.38 6.00
N ARG A 212 -15.69 -2.60 6.30
CA ARG A 212 -17.07 -3.01 6.03
C ARG A 212 -17.34 -3.21 4.54
N GLU A 213 -16.83 -2.32 3.69
CA GLU A 213 -16.95 -2.49 2.24
C GLU A 213 -16.20 -3.74 1.76
N LEU A 214 -14.99 -3.98 2.28
CA LEU A 214 -14.20 -5.19 1.96
C LEU A 214 -14.88 -6.48 2.43
N ILE A 215 -15.46 -6.49 3.63
CA ILE A 215 -16.27 -7.62 4.13
C ILE A 215 -17.40 -7.91 3.15
N ASN A 216 -18.17 -6.88 2.76
CA ASN A 216 -19.28 -7.05 1.83
C ASN A 216 -18.83 -7.56 0.46
N MET A 217 -17.65 -7.15 -0.02
CA MET A 217 -17.06 -7.66 -1.27
C MET A 217 -16.60 -9.12 -1.13
N PHE A 218 -15.99 -9.45 0.01
CA PHE A 218 -15.43 -10.78 0.28
C PHE A 218 -16.53 -11.84 0.38
N VAL A 219 -17.56 -11.58 1.20
CA VAL A 219 -18.65 -12.54 1.46
C VAL A 219 -19.51 -12.83 0.23
N ASN A 220 -19.49 -12.00 -0.81
CA ASN A 220 -20.27 -12.23 -2.04
C ASN A 220 -19.84 -13.48 -2.83
N LYS A 221 -18.71 -14.10 -2.47
CA LYS A 221 -18.16 -15.28 -3.13
C LYS A 221 -18.69 -16.61 -2.57
N ASN A 222 -18.35 -17.71 -3.25
CA ASN A 222 -18.38 -19.04 -2.62
C ASN A 222 -17.08 -19.23 -1.85
N LEU A 223 -17.16 -19.15 -0.52
CA LEU A 223 -16.01 -19.20 0.37
C LEU A 223 -15.98 -20.51 1.15
N THR A 224 -14.78 -21.06 1.29
CA THR A 224 -14.47 -22.13 2.23
C THR A 224 -14.38 -21.58 3.65
N LYS A 225 -14.47 -22.47 4.65
CA LYS A 225 -14.26 -22.10 6.06
C LYS A 225 -12.86 -21.52 6.29
N GLU A 226 -11.86 -22.08 5.62
CA GLU A 226 -10.48 -21.62 5.73
C GLU A 226 -10.32 -20.19 5.20
N GLU A 227 -10.92 -19.87 4.04
CA GLU A 227 -10.90 -18.50 3.51
C GLU A 227 -11.58 -17.51 4.45
N ILE A 228 -12.71 -17.90 5.05
CA ILE A 228 -13.45 -17.07 6.02
C ILE A 228 -12.58 -16.76 7.24
N GLU A 229 -12.00 -17.78 7.88
CA GLU A 229 -11.16 -17.57 9.07
C GLU A 229 -9.90 -16.79 8.73
N ASN A 230 -9.25 -17.12 7.61
CA ASN A 230 -8.06 -16.39 7.17
C ASN A 230 -8.38 -14.90 6.96
N PHE A 231 -9.49 -14.55 6.29
CA PHE A 231 -9.91 -13.15 6.12
C PHE A 231 -10.20 -12.49 7.46
N ARG A 232 -10.89 -13.20 8.37
CA ARG A 232 -11.24 -12.72 9.71
C ARG A 232 -10.01 -12.40 10.56
N GLU A 233 -8.96 -13.21 10.48
CA GLU A 233 -7.70 -12.99 11.21
C GLU A 233 -6.97 -11.70 10.81
N ASN A 234 -7.25 -11.21 9.60
CA ASN A 234 -6.60 -10.04 9.01
C ASN A 234 -7.44 -8.76 9.14
N LEU A 235 -8.62 -8.86 9.76
CA LEU A 235 -9.41 -7.69 10.13
C LEU A 235 -8.72 -6.95 11.27
N TYR A 236 -8.65 -5.63 11.13
CA TYR A 236 -8.21 -4.73 12.19
C TYR A 236 -9.22 -4.76 13.34
N GLY A 237 -8.82 -5.48 14.38
CA GLY A 237 -9.65 -5.85 15.53
C GLY A 237 -9.21 -7.17 16.19
N ASN A 238 -8.37 -7.98 15.54
CA ASN A 238 -7.76 -9.13 16.18
C ASN A 238 -6.70 -8.65 17.18
N ASN A 239 -6.87 -8.96 18.47
CA ASN A 239 -6.13 -8.37 19.59
C ASN A 239 -4.62 -8.66 19.63
N THR A 240 -4.11 -9.46 18.70
CA THR A 240 -2.76 -10.04 18.75
C THR A 240 -1.73 -9.34 17.88
N VAL A 241 -2.09 -8.37 17.03
CA VAL A 241 -1.21 -7.98 15.90
C VAL A 241 -0.68 -6.52 15.91
N PHE A 242 -1.18 -5.57 16.74
CA PHE A 242 -0.90 -4.14 16.47
C PHE A 242 -0.54 -3.23 17.68
N GLY A 243 0.25 -2.18 17.39
CA GLY A 243 0.98 -1.33 18.36
C GLY A 243 0.24 -0.13 18.97
N ASN A 244 -0.88 0.35 18.39
CA ASN A 244 -1.61 1.52 18.92
C ASN A 244 -3.11 1.25 19.15
N LYS A 245 -3.45 0.69 20.32
CA LYS A 245 -4.83 0.32 20.69
C LYS A 245 -5.80 1.50 20.73
N ASN A 246 -5.36 2.68 21.20
CA ASN A 246 -6.21 3.85 21.42
C ASN A 246 -6.76 4.47 20.12
N LYS A 247 -6.01 4.39 19.01
CA LYS A 247 -6.46 4.90 17.70
C LYS A 247 -7.75 4.20 17.21
N TYR A 248 -8.08 3.02 17.77
CA TYR A 248 -9.09 2.14 17.19
C TYR A 248 -10.02 1.41 18.18
N GLU A 249 -10.07 1.82 19.45
CA GLU A 249 -10.91 1.19 20.48
C GLU A 249 -12.40 1.05 20.08
N GLY A 250 -12.92 1.95 19.23
CA GLY A 250 -14.30 1.88 18.71
C GLY A 250 -14.50 1.09 17.42
N VAL A 251 -13.43 0.60 16.78
CA VAL A 251 -13.49 -0.12 15.50
C VAL A 251 -13.74 -1.61 15.73
N THR A 252 -13.06 -2.20 16.71
CA THR A 252 -12.98 -3.66 16.90
C THR A 252 -14.34 -4.36 17.03
N PRO A 253 -15.24 -4.02 17.98
CA PRO A 253 -16.46 -4.80 18.18
C PRO A 253 -17.42 -4.74 16.99
N VAL A 254 -17.40 -3.61 16.28
CA VAL A 254 -18.36 -3.33 15.21
C VAL A 254 -17.98 -4.05 13.91
N ILE A 255 -16.69 -4.23 13.65
CA ILE A 255 -16.19 -4.94 12.46
C ILE A 255 -16.47 -6.43 12.55
N TYR A 256 -16.21 -7.08 13.69
CA TYR A 256 -16.56 -8.50 13.87
C TYR A 256 -18.06 -8.75 13.79
N ALA A 257 -18.88 -7.91 14.44
CA ALA A 257 -20.32 -8.02 14.32
C ALA A 257 -20.79 -7.87 12.86
N THR A 258 -20.15 -6.99 12.09
CA THR A 258 -20.46 -6.84 10.65
C THR A 258 -20.06 -8.10 9.88
N PHE A 259 -18.87 -8.65 10.11
CA PHE A 259 -18.37 -9.85 9.46
C PHE A 259 -19.24 -11.08 9.76
N ASP A 260 -19.54 -11.32 11.04
CA ASP A 260 -20.31 -12.47 11.48
C ASP A 260 -21.74 -12.41 10.88
N ASN A 261 -22.40 -11.24 10.92
CA ASN A 261 -23.72 -11.05 10.32
C ASN A 261 -23.71 -11.26 8.79
N ALA A 262 -22.71 -10.71 8.09
CA ALA A 262 -22.61 -10.84 6.64
C ALA A 262 -22.37 -12.28 6.20
N THR A 263 -21.57 -13.02 6.96
CA THR A 263 -21.26 -14.44 6.71
C THR A 263 -22.48 -15.34 6.97
N ILE A 264 -23.21 -15.11 8.07
CA ILE A 264 -24.45 -15.85 8.39
C ILE A 264 -25.51 -15.66 7.29
N ASN A 265 -25.78 -14.41 6.91
CA ASN A 265 -26.78 -14.10 5.88
C ASN A 265 -26.45 -14.74 4.51
N ASN A 266 -25.16 -14.87 4.18
CA ASN A 266 -24.74 -15.52 2.94
C ASN A 266 -24.99 -17.04 2.96
N LEU A 267 -24.75 -17.69 4.10
CA LEU A 267 -24.96 -19.13 4.28
C LEU A 267 -26.45 -19.51 4.22
N ASP A 268 -27.34 -18.67 4.77
CA ASP A 268 -28.79 -18.91 4.77
C ASP A 268 -29.45 -18.64 3.42
N THR A 269 -28.99 -17.62 2.68
CA THR A 269 -29.50 -17.31 1.32
C THR A 269 -29.09 -18.34 0.26
N LYS A 270 -28.03 -19.12 0.51
CA LYS A 270 -27.63 -20.24 -0.36
C LYS A 270 -28.42 -21.51 -0.10
N LYS A 271 -28.79 -21.81 1.14
CA LYS A 271 -29.65 -22.97 1.47
C LYS A 271 -31.03 -22.87 0.81
N THR A 272 -31.57 -21.67 0.69
CA THR A 272 -32.89 -21.40 0.10
C THR A 272 -32.92 -21.45 -1.44
N LYS A 273 -31.76 -21.42 -2.12
CA LYS A 273 -31.67 -21.55 -3.60
C LYS A 273 -31.51 -22.99 -4.11
N THR A 274 -31.44 -23.97 -3.20
CA THR A 274 -31.27 -25.41 -3.50
C THR A 274 -32.54 -26.24 -3.30
N MET A 275 -33.71 -25.60 -3.21
CA MET A 275 -35.03 -26.24 -3.25
C MET A 275 -35.78 -25.77 -4.49
#